data_AF-A0A2B6RXV3-F1
#
_entry.id   AF-A0A2B6RXV3-F1
#
_cell.length_a   1.000
_cell.length_b   1.000
_cell.length_c   1.000
_cell.angle_alpha   90.00
_cell.angle_beta   90.00
_cell.angle_gamma   90.00
#
_symmetry.space_group_name_H-M   'P 1'
#
loop_
_entity.id
_entity.type
_entity.pdbx_description
1 polymer ?
#
loop_
_entity_poly.entity_id
_entity_poly.type
_entity_poly.pdbx_seq_one_letter_code
_entity_poly.pdbx_strand_id
1 'polypeptide(L)'
;MGENIIDSIGNFLHIGYTDSERKRDNYDKLYEYLKDKENELKKLIHDVESAKTAYEGMGQELPQDKIPAREFVVKRRGKDSELSELIRYFKTTLDDVAAAKNKAYHKWTEYKAKADAEDKEAAEALKKFFGG
;
A
#
# COMPACT_ATOMS: atom_id res chain seq x y z
N MET A 1 -0.75 -28.95 6.58
CA MET A 1 -1.70 -28.09 7.32
C MET A 1 -3.03 -28.81 7.26
N GLY A 2 -3.43 -29.45 8.35
CA GLY A 2 -4.72 -30.15 8.39
C GLY A 2 -5.81 -29.12 8.62
N GLU A 3 -6.79 -29.04 7.71
CA GLU A 3 -8.05 -28.38 8.00
C GLU A 3 -8.70 -29.16 9.15
N ASN A 4 -8.75 -28.54 10.33
CA ASN A 4 -9.31 -29.19 11.50
C ASN A 4 -10.81 -29.35 11.24
N ILE A 5 -11.29 -30.58 11.35
CA ILE A 5 -12.68 -30.99 11.10
C ILE A 5 -13.67 -30.13 11.94
N ILE A 6 -13.19 -29.57 13.06
CA ILE A 6 -13.92 -28.64 13.93
C ILE A 6 -14.17 -27.29 13.24
N ASP A 7 -13.22 -26.75 12.48
CA ASP A 7 -13.40 -25.52 11.70
C ASP A 7 -14.42 -25.74 10.58
N SER A 8 -14.43 -26.92 9.96
CA SER A 8 -15.40 -27.29 8.93
C SER A 8 -16.83 -27.42 9.48
N ILE A 9 -17.00 -27.98 10.68
CA ILE A 9 -18.31 -28.09 11.36
C ILE A 9 -18.77 -26.71 11.89
N GLY A 10 -17.85 -25.89 12.38
CA GLY A 10 -18.13 -24.50 12.79
C GLY A 10 -18.54 -23.62 11.61
N ASN A 11 -17.92 -23.79 10.44
CA ASN A 11 -18.28 -23.09 9.21
C ASN A 11 -19.64 -23.59 8.67
N PHE A 12 -19.92 -24.90 8.77
CA PHE A 12 -21.20 -25.52 8.39
C PHE A 12 -22.38 -25.13 9.29
N LEU A 13 -22.14 -24.82 10.56
CA LEU A 13 -23.17 -24.39 11.53
C LEU A 13 -23.13 -22.88 11.85
N HIS A 14 -22.28 -22.10 11.19
CA HIS A 14 -22.03 -20.68 11.47
C HIS A 14 -21.69 -20.35 12.94
N ILE A 15 -20.95 -21.24 13.62
CA ILE A 15 -20.52 -21.09 15.03
C ILE A 15 -19.01 -20.73 15.10
N GLY A 16 -18.42 -20.20 14.03
CA GLY A 16 -16.99 -19.92 13.95
C GLY A 16 -16.63 -18.85 12.92
N TYR A 17 -15.37 -18.39 12.98
CA TYR A 17 -14.83 -17.30 12.17
C TYR A 17 -14.88 -17.62 10.67
N THR A 18 -15.70 -16.87 9.93
CA THR A 18 -16.01 -17.20 8.53
C THR A 18 -14.88 -16.85 7.58
N ASP A 19 -14.90 -17.43 6.37
CA ASP A 19 -13.95 -17.05 5.32
C ASP A 19 -14.09 -15.58 4.92
N SER A 20 -15.30 -15.02 4.98
CA SER A 20 -15.55 -13.61 4.69
C SER A 20 -14.95 -12.72 5.78
N GLU A 21 -15.07 -13.09 7.05
CA GLU A 21 -14.40 -12.38 8.16
C GLU A 21 -12.87 -12.44 8.04
N ARG A 22 -12.32 -13.61 7.70
CA ARG A 22 -10.88 -13.78 7.46
C ARG A 22 -10.39 -12.88 6.33
N LYS A 23 -11.12 -12.83 5.23
CA LYS A 23 -10.78 -11.99 4.08
C LYS A 23 -10.93 -10.51 4.42
N ARG A 24 -11.99 -10.11 5.14
CA ARG A 24 -12.16 -8.76 5.67
C ARG A 24 -10.92 -8.33 6.44
N ASP A 25 -10.51 -9.08 7.45
CA ASP A 25 -9.40 -8.68 8.32
C ASP A 25 -8.05 -8.66 7.58
N ASN A 26 -7.86 -9.56 6.61
CA ASN A 26 -6.68 -9.54 5.75
C ASN A 26 -6.64 -8.28 4.86
N TYR A 27 -7.77 -7.88 4.28
CA TYR A 27 -7.84 -6.67 3.46
C TYR A 27 -7.74 -5.39 4.30
N ASP A 28 -8.21 -5.41 5.56
CA ASP A 28 -8.02 -4.31 6.51
C ASP A 28 -6.53 -4.10 6.81
N LYS A 29 -5.82 -5.18 7.17
CA LYS A 29 -4.37 -5.15 7.40
C LYS A 29 -3.60 -4.69 6.16
N LEU A 30 -3.99 -5.17 4.98
CA LEU A 30 -3.36 -4.77 3.72
C LEU A 30 -3.59 -3.27 3.44
N TYR A 31 -4.80 -2.77 3.69
CA TYR A 31 -5.13 -1.37 3.51
C TYR A 31 -4.28 -0.47 4.42
N GLU A 32 -4.18 -0.78 5.71
CA GLU A 32 -3.36 -0.01 6.65
C GLU A 32 -1.87 -0.08 6.30
N TYR A 33 -1.37 -1.26 5.91
CA TYR A 33 0.01 -1.40 5.43
C TYR A 33 0.30 -0.50 4.22
N LEU A 34 -0.58 -0.50 3.21
CA LEU A 34 -0.40 0.31 2.00
C LEU A 34 -0.52 1.80 2.28
N LYS A 35 -1.39 2.20 3.22
CA LYS A 35 -1.52 3.58 3.69
C LYS A 35 -0.25 4.08 4.37
N ASP A 36 0.37 3.26 5.21
CA ASP A 36 1.65 3.60 5.83
C ASP A 36 2.75 3.73 4.78
N LYS A 37 2.82 2.82 3.80
CA LYS A 37 3.78 2.89 2.70
C LYS A 37 3.57 4.08 1.77
N GLU A 38 2.33 4.46 1.51
CA GLU A 38 2.03 5.69 0.77
C GLU A 38 2.56 6.92 1.49
N ASN A 39 2.36 7.01 2.81
CA ASN A 39 2.84 8.13 3.63
C ASN A 39 4.38 8.20 3.67
N GLU A 40 5.04 7.05 3.86
CA GLU A 40 6.50 6.93 3.84
C GLU A 40 7.06 7.40 2.50
N LEU A 41 6.47 6.95 1.40
CA LEU A 41 6.91 7.31 0.05
C LEU A 41 6.69 8.80 -0.27
N LYS A 42 5.56 9.38 0.15
CA LYS A 42 5.31 10.84 0.04
C LYS A 42 6.38 11.65 0.75
N LYS A 43 6.74 11.24 1.97
CA LYS A 43 7.78 11.91 2.75
C LYS A 43 9.14 11.82 2.06
N LEU A 44 9.53 10.63 1.59
CA LEU A 44 10.79 10.44 0.88
C LEU A 44 10.89 11.26 -0.40
N ILE A 45 9.81 11.29 -1.20
CA ILE A 45 9.77 12.12 -2.42
C ILE A 45 9.93 13.59 -2.07
N HIS A 46 9.19 14.08 -1.07
CA HIS A 46 9.29 15.46 -0.62
C HIS A 46 10.71 15.82 -0.17
N ASP A 47 11.34 14.98 0.66
CA ASP A 47 12.68 15.23 1.19
C ASP A 47 13.73 15.24 0.08
N VAL A 48 13.62 14.34 -0.90
CA VAL A 48 14.53 14.29 -2.06
C VAL A 48 14.33 15.49 -2.98
N GLU A 49 13.09 15.90 -3.26
CA GLU A 49 12.81 17.08 -4.09
C GLU A 49 13.28 18.38 -3.42
N SER A 50 13.10 18.49 -2.11
CA SER A 50 13.60 19.61 -1.32
C SER A 50 15.13 19.67 -1.38
N ALA A 51 15.82 18.55 -1.16
CA ALA A 51 17.28 18.47 -1.24
C ALA A 51 17.80 18.81 -2.64
N LYS A 52 17.15 18.31 -3.70
CA LYS A 52 17.49 18.63 -5.09
C LYS A 52 17.35 20.12 -5.38
N THR A 53 16.25 20.73 -4.94
CA THR A 53 15.99 22.18 -5.12
C THR A 53 17.04 23.01 -4.38
N ALA A 54 17.36 22.65 -3.14
CA ALA A 54 18.40 23.31 -2.36
C ALA A 54 19.77 23.20 -3.05
N TYR A 55 20.13 22.02 -3.54
CA TYR A 55 21.37 21.78 -4.29
C TYR A 55 21.45 22.65 -5.56
N GLU A 56 20.38 22.72 -6.35
CA GLU A 56 20.30 23.55 -7.56
C GLU A 56 20.43 25.06 -7.24
N GLY A 57 19.89 25.50 -6.10
CA GLY A 57 19.95 26.89 -5.65
C GLY A 57 21.34 27.38 -5.19
N MET A 58 22.30 26.48 -4.94
CA MET A 58 23.64 26.84 -4.44
C MET A 58 24.60 27.39 -5.52
N GLY A 59 24.16 27.52 -6.78
CA GLY A 59 24.98 28.06 -7.87
C GLY A 59 26.05 27.05 -8.31
N GLN A 60 25.73 26.27 -9.34
CA GLN A 60 26.54 25.10 -9.71
C GLN A 60 27.54 25.36 -10.83
N GLU A 61 27.80 26.60 -11.20
CA GLU A 61 28.63 26.88 -12.37
C GLU A 61 30.10 26.96 -11.97
N LEU A 62 30.85 25.92 -12.37
CA LEU A 62 32.30 26.00 -12.43
C LEU A 62 32.71 26.58 -13.80
N PRO A 63 33.71 27.47 -13.85
CA PRO A 63 34.27 27.97 -15.09
C PRO A 63 34.67 26.81 -16.01
N GLN A 64 34.00 26.68 -17.16
CA GLN A 64 34.17 25.54 -18.09
C GLN A 64 35.52 25.52 -18.81
N ASP A 65 36.28 26.61 -18.70
CA ASP A 65 37.59 26.84 -19.30
C ASP A 65 38.74 26.17 -18.50
N LYS A 66 38.47 25.61 -17.32
CA LYS A 66 39.48 24.91 -16.50
C LYS A 66 39.24 23.40 -16.48
N ILE A 67 40.24 22.60 -16.84
CA ILE A 67 40.26 21.15 -16.55
C ILE A 67 40.59 21.02 -15.05
N PRO A 68 39.77 20.38 -14.19
CA PRO A 68 38.80 19.29 -14.43
C PRO A 68 37.31 19.71 -14.39
N ALA A 69 36.98 21.00 -14.51
CA ALA A 69 35.61 21.49 -14.38
C ALA A 69 34.68 20.93 -15.46
N ARG A 70 35.18 20.72 -16.68
CA ARG A 70 34.40 20.14 -17.80
C ARG A 70 33.97 18.71 -17.50
N GLU A 71 34.89 17.85 -17.08
CA GLU A 71 34.60 16.45 -16.71
C GLU A 71 33.65 16.37 -15.52
N PHE A 72 33.85 17.26 -14.53
CA PHE A 72 32.97 17.36 -13.36
C PHE A 72 31.55 17.75 -13.75
N VAL A 73 31.37 18.76 -14.61
CA VAL A 73 30.03 19.19 -15.05
C VAL A 73 29.32 18.11 -15.85
N VAL A 74 30.02 17.40 -16.74
CA VAL A 74 29.43 16.27 -17.48
C VAL A 74 28.97 15.17 -16.51
N LYS A 75 29.82 14.79 -15.55
CA LYS A 75 29.47 13.77 -14.54
C LYS A 75 28.31 14.21 -13.66
N ARG A 76 28.30 15.48 -13.22
CA ARG A 76 27.22 16.04 -12.43
C ARG A 76 25.88 15.98 -13.17
N ARG A 77 25.83 16.48 -14.41
CA ARG A 77 24.61 16.40 -15.25
C ARG A 77 24.11 14.96 -15.41
N GLY A 78 25.01 14.00 -15.56
CA GLY A 78 24.66 12.58 -15.56
C GLY A 78 23.97 12.15 -14.26
N LYS A 79 24.52 12.53 -13.10
CA LYS A 79 23.91 12.24 -11.80
C LYS A 79 22.59 12.98 -11.55
N ASP A 80 22.47 14.22 -12.01
CA ASP A 80 21.22 14.98 -11.93
C ASP A 80 20.11 14.30 -12.76
N SER A 81 20.47 13.74 -13.92
CA SER A 81 19.54 12.96 -14.75
C SER A 81 19.11 11.66 -14.06
N GLU A 82 20.06 10.86 -13.56
CA GLU A 82 19.79 9.62 -12.81
C GLU A 82 18.87 9.90 -11.60
N LEU A 83 19.15 10.97 -10.84
CA LEU A 83 18.32 11.38 -9.70
C LEU A 83 16.90 11.75 -10.15
N SER A 84 16.76 12.48 -11.26
CA SER A 84 15.46 12.88 -11.79
C SER A 84 14.62 11.68 -12.27
N GLU A 85 15.27 10.68 -12.87
CA GLU A 85 14.63 9.41 -13.24
C GLU A 85 14.17 8.63 -12.01
N LEU A 86 15.00 8.58 -10.97
CA LEU A 86 14.66 7.90 -9.72
C LEU A 86 13.47 8.56 -9.01
N ILE A 87 13.42 9.89 -8.95
CA ILE A 87 12.27 10.64 -8.42
C ILE A 87 11.00 10.30 -9.21
N ARG A 88 11.10 10.24 -10.55
CA ARG A 88 9.96 9.87 -11.41
C ARG A 88 9.46 8.46 -11.12
N TYR A 89 10.38 7.50 -10.97
CA TYR A 89 10.03 6.12 -10.62
C TYR A 89 9.26 6.04 -9.30
N PHE A 90 9.72 6.76 -8.27
CA PHE A 90 9.02 6.81 -6.99
C PHE A 90 7.65 7.46 -7.07
N LYS A 91 7.47 8.50 -7.89
CA LYS A 91 6.14 9.08 -8.15
C LYS A 91 5.19 8.10 -8.81
N THR A 92 5.63 7.35 -9.82
CA THR A 92 4.80 6.29 -10.42
C THR A 92 4.46 5.20 -9.42
N THR A 93 5.45 4.78 -8.61
CA THR A 93 5.22 3.79 -7.55
C THR A 93 4.20 4.30 -6.52
N LEU A 94 4.19 5.60 -6.22
CA LEU A 94 3.21 6.22 -5.33
C LEU A 94 1.79 6.10 -5.87
N ASP A 95 1.61 6.33 -7.17
CA ASP A 95 0.32 6.16 -7.83
C ASP A 95 -0.14 4.69 -7.77
N ASP A 96 0.77 3.74 -8.01
CA ASP A 96 0.49 2.30 -7.92
C ASP A 96 0.09 1.88 -6.50
N VAL A 97 0.81 2.37 -5.48
CA VAL A 97 0.49 2.12 -4.06
C VAL A 97 -0.87 2.71 -3.70
N ALA A 98 -1.18 3.92 -4.15
CA ALA A 98 -2.48 4.55 -3.92
C ALA A 98 -3.62 3.74 -4.58
N ALA A 99 -3.43 3.28 -5.81
CA ALA A 99 -4.38 2.42 -6.50
C ALA A 99 -4.59 1.08 -5.78
N ALA A 100 -3.50 0.42 -5.35
CA ALA A 100 -3.55 -0.81 -4.59
C ALA A 100 -4.27 -0.63 -3.25
N LYS A 101 -3.99 0.48 -2.54
CA LYS A 101 -4.63 0.84 -1.28
C LYS A 101 -6.14 0.98 -1.46
N ASN A 102 -6.58 1.73 -2.47
CA ASN A 102 -8.00 1.90 -2.75
C ASN A 102 -8.67 0.56 -3.08
N LYS A 103 -8.01 -0.30 -3.86
CA LYS A 103 -8.51 -1.65 -4.16
C LYS A 103 -8.62 -2.52 -2.91
N ALA A 104 -7.65 -2.45 -2.00
CA ALA A 104 -7.70 -3.16 -0.71
C ALA A 104 -8.89 -2.68 0.13
N TYR A 105 -9.12 -1.37 0.21
CA TYR A 105 -10.28 -0.80 0.90
C TYR A 105 -11.61 -1.28 0.31
N HIS A 106 -11.75 -1.26 -1.02
CA HIS A 106 -12.95 -1.77 -1.68
C HIS A 106 -13.18 -3.25 -1.34
N LYS A 107 -12.15 -4.08 -1.40
CA LYS A 107 -12.27 -5.49 -1.03
C LYS A 107 -12.61 -5.69 0.44
N TRP A 108 -12.05 -4.91 1.34
CA TRP A 108 -12.45 -4.89 2.74
C TRP A 108 -13.95 -4.58 2.88
N THR A 109 -14.46 -3.54 2.21
CA THR A 109 -15.90 -3.22 2.27
C THR A 109 -16.79 -4.34 1.73
N GLU A 110 -16.38 -5.00 0.65
CA GLU A 110 -17.11 -6.13 0.07
C GLU A 110 -17.19 -7.30 1.05
N TYR A 111 -16.07 -7.68 1.67
CA TYR A 111 -16.03 -8.81 2.60
C TYR A 111 -16.65 -8.49 3.95
N LYS A 112 -16.61 -7.24 4.39
CA LYS A 112 -17.36 -6.77 5.55
C LYS A 112 -18.86 -6.96 5.34
N ALA A 113 -19.40 -6.52 4.21
CA ALA A 113 -20.81 -6.70 3.90
C ALA A 113 -21.23 -8.17 3.79
N LYS A 114 -20.34 -9.05 3.29
CA LYS A 114 -20.59 -10.50 3.26
C LYS A 114 -20.59 -11.13 4.64
N ALA A 115 -19.62 -10.81 5.48
CA ALA A 115 -19.57 -11.27 6.87
C ALA A 115 -20.83 -10.82 7.63
N ASP A 116 -21.22 -9.54 7.50
CA ASP A 116 -22.43 -9.01 8.14
C ASP A 116 -23.73 -9.71 7.66
N ALA A 117 -23.73 -10.27 6.44
CA ALA A 117 -24.86 -11.04 5.91
C ALA A 117 -24.86 -12.48 6.44
N GLU A 118 -23.70 -13.14 6.44
CA GLU A 118 -23.50 -14.48 7.02
C GLU A 118 -23.90 -14.50 8.50
N ASP A 119 -23.51 -13.49 9.28
CA ASP A 119 -23.88 -13.36 10.70
C ASP A 119 -25.40 -13.24 10.92
N LYS A 120 -26.10 -12.55 10.02
CA LYS A 120 -27.56 -12.41 10.09
C LYS A 120 -28.25 -13.73 9.76
N GLU A 121 -27.81 -14.41 8.70
CA GLU A 121 -28.33 -15.73 8.31
C GLU A 121 -28.11 -16.75 9.43
N ALA A 122 -26.94 -16.74 10.06
CA ALA A 122 -26.62 -17.56 11.23
C ALA A 122 -27.59 -17.30 12.39
N ALA A 123 -27.80 -16.03 12.75
CA ALA A 123 -28.69 -15.64 13.82
C ALA A 123 -30.15 -16.02 13.56
N GLU A 124 -30.62 -15.90 12.31
CA GLU A 124 -31.96 -16.32 11.90
C GLU A 124 -32.13 -17.84 11.92
N ALA A 125 -31.15 -18.59 11.41
CA ALA A 125 -31.13 -20.05 11.46
C ALA A 125 -31.17 -20.56 12.90
N LEU A 126 -30.37 -19.94 13.79
CA LEU A 126 -30.31 -20.29 15.20
C LEU A 126 -31.63 -19.99 15.92
N LYS A 127 -32.26 -18.83 15.65
CA LYS A 127 -33.61 -18.52 16.15
C LYS A 127 -34.65 -19.55 15.70
N LYS A 128 -34.59 -19.99 14.43
CA LYS A 128 -35.50 -21.01 13.89
C LYS A 128 -35.28 -22.38 14.52
N PHE A 129 -34.05 -22.71 14.90
CA PHE A 129 -33.69 -24.01 15.48
C PHE A 129 -34.01 -24.11 16.97
N PHE A 130 -33.84 -23.03 17.74
CA PHE A 130 -34.07 -23.01 19.20
C PHE A 130 -35.41 -22.39 19.63
N GLY A 131 -36.12 -21.72 18.71
CA GLY A 131 -37.41 -21.05 18.97
C GLY A 131 -38.64 -21.81 18.50
N GLY A 132 -38.50 -23.12 18.20
CA GLY A 132 -39.60 -24.03 17.83
C GLY A 132 -40.21 -24.74 19.04
#